data_AF-A0A7S0DDZ8-F1
#
_entry.id   AF-A0A7S0DDZ8-F1
#
_cell.length_a   1.000
_cell.length_b   1.000
_cell.length_c   1.000
_cell.angle_alpha   90.00
_cell.angle_beta   90.00
_cell.angle_gamma   90.00
#
_symmetry.space_group_name_H-M   'P 1'
#
loop_
_entity.id
_entity.type
_entity.pdbx_description
1 polymer ?
#
loop_
_entity_poly.entity_id
_entity_poly.type
_entity_poly.pdbx_seq_one_letter_code
_entity_poly.pdbx_strand_id
1 'polypeptide(L)'
;DSASRGVERDPSAKARERRGTMQSGESIYNLIPPPEVQQARPPMHKSQHPGTVDPAKFGLGPRRATATFGRAPGDVKPETSKFLKKNTGVLNATANTLSDSFERRARVTTKPPVPKATERPLMGLRSTKNFIAANAIETILAKPPTRREPAPATSKKDYGRVPDYLRSIKAQIEKEKAQMEAYEREQQDSTRGSARQMTEDERDELLYELKMKWAKLNKAYGGLSFSLDVPSHQRRKESLEKEMTQLEKDIKSLQGKQVVVVEEQAPGR
;
A
#
# COMPACT_ATOMS: atom_id res chain seq x y z
N ASP A 1 -41.51 -5.96 5.53
CA ASP A 1 -41.26 -7.05 4.57
C ASP A 1 -39.82 -6.94 4.09
N SER A 2 -38.93 -7.92 4.21
CA SER A 2 -39.09 -9.36 4.43
C SER A 2 -37.79 -9.86 5.07
N ALA A 3 -37.94 -10.55 6.21
CA ALA A 3 -36.84 -11.17 6.95
C ALA A 3 -36.41 -12.48 6.28
N SER A 4 -35.14 -12.59 5.89
CA SER A 4 -34.52 -13.86 5.51
C SER A 4 -33.54 -14.29 6.59
N ARG A 5 -33.98 -15.30 7.33
CA ARG A 5 -33.40 -15.92 8.52
C ARG A 5 -32.00 -16.47 8.27
N GLY A 6 -31.12 -16.27 9.25
CA GLY A 6 -29.83 -16.94 9.34
C GLY A 6 -30.00 -18.45 9.51
N VAL A 7 -29.19 -19.21 8.79
CA VAL A 7 -29.11 -20.67 8.91
C VAL A 7 -28.12 -20.99 10.03
N GLU A 8 -28.65 -21.23 11.21
CA GLU A 8 -27.97 -21.91 12.33
C GLU A 8 -27.59 -23.32 11.88
N ARG A 9 -26.32 -23.69 11.98
CA ARG A 9 -25.84 -25.05 11.70
C ARG A 9 -25.77 -25.81 13.02
N ASP A 10 -26.75 -26.66 13.27
CA ASP A 10 -26.71 -27.64 14.36
C ASP A 10 -25.63 -28.70 14.10
N PRO A 11 -24.64 -28.90 15.00
CA PRO A 11 -23.62 -29.93 14.87
C PRO A 11 -24.03 -31.22 15.60
N SER A 12 -25.26 -31.70 15.41
CA SER A 12 -25.79 -32.85 16.17
C SER A 12 -26.64 -33.81 15.32
N ALA A 13 -26.10 -34.27 14.19
CA ALA A 13 -26.78 -35.27 13.34
C ALA A 13 -25.83 -36.30 12.71
N LYS A 14 -24.74 -36.67 13.38
CA LYS A 14 -23.79 -37.69 12.87
C LYS A 14 -23.54 -38.89 13.77
N ALA A 15 -24.38 -39.13 14.78
CA ALA A 15 -24.14 -40.22 15.73
C ALA A 15 -25.44 -40.92 16.16
N ARG A 16 -26.20 -41.51 15.23
CA ARG A 16 -27.19 -42.54 15.60
C ARG A 16 -27.74 -43.30 14.40
N GLU A 17 -26.96 -44.26 13.89
CA GLU A 17 -27.51 -45.51 13.38
C GLU A 17 -26.39 -46.53 13.15
N ARG A 18 -26.04 -47.24 14.24
CA ARG A 18 -25.46 -48.58 14.15
C ARG A 18 -26.34 -49.49 15.01
N ARG A 19 -27.51 -49.81 14.50
CA ARG A 19 -28.27 -51.01 14.91
C ARG A 19 -28.20 -51.95 13.71
N GLY A 20 -27.29 -52.93 13.80
CA GLY A 20 -27.15 -53.97 12.80
C GLY A 20 -28.34 -54.91 12.86
N THR A 21 -29.21 -54.84 11.85
CA THR A 21 -30.09 -55.94 11.48
C THR A 21 -29.31 -56.86 10.56
N MET A 22 -29.00 -58.06 11.03
CA MET A 22 -28.55 -59.18 10.20
C MET A 22 -29.66 -59.53 9.22
N GLN A 23 -29.52 -59.09 7.97
CA GLN A 23 -30.25 -59.63 6.83
C GLN A 23 -29.23 -59.84 5.72
N SER A 24 -29.09 -61.09 5.29
CA SER A 24 -28.36 -61.52 4.10
C SER A 24 -28.89 -60.77 2.88
N GLY A 25 -28.16 -59.75 2.42
CA GLY A 25 -28.68 -58.76 1.48
C GLY A 25 -27.90 -58.67 0.17
N GLU A 26 -27.32 -59.77 -0.31
CA GLU A 26 -26.83 -59.83 -1.68
C GLU A 26 -28.04 -59.68 -2.63
N SER A 27 -28.12 -58.53 -3.30
CA SER A 27 -29.15 -58.23 -4.30
C SER A 27 -28.51 -58.25 -5.68
N ILE A 28 -29.11 -59.02 -6.60
CA ILE A 28 -28.64 -59.11 -8.00
C ILE A 28 -28.60 -57.72 -8.66
N TYR A 29 -29.47 -56.81 -8.21
CA TYR A 29 -29.53 -55.43 -8.69
C TYR A 29 -28.38 -54.53 -8.21
N ASN A 30 -27.56 -55.00 -7.27
CA ASN A 30 -26.39 -54.29 -6.73
C ASN A 30 -25.05 -54.85 -7.24
N LEU A 31 -25.04 -55.74 -8.25
CA LEU A 31 -23.79 -56.31 -8.80
C LEU A 31 -22.92 -55.27 -9.52
N ILE A 32 -23.54 -54.26 -10.12
CA ILE A 32 -22.83 -53.16 -10.78
C ILE A 32 -23.01 -51.93 -9.89
N PRO A 33 -21.94 -51.42 -9.26
CA PRO A 33 -22.05 -50.19 -8.47
C PRO A 33 -22.53 -49.06 -9.38
N PRO A 34 -23.53 -48.26 -8.94
CA PRO A 34 -24.00 -47.13 -9.72
C PRO A 34 -22.83 -46.17 -9.98
N PRO A 35 -22.72 -45.60 -11.19
CA PRO A 35 -21.60 -44.74 -11.53
C PRO A 35 -21.55 -43.54 -10.59
N GLU A 36 -20.42 -43.35 -9.91
CA GLU A 36 -20.22 -42.22 -9.00
C GLU A 36 -20.27 -40.92 -9.79
N VAL A 37 -21.31 -40.12 -9.55
CA VAL A 37 -21.44 -38.79 -10.17
C VAL A 37 -20.41 -37.87 -9.53
N GLN A 38 -19.29 -37.63 -10.23
CA GLN A 38 -18.28 -36.68 -9.80
C GLN A 38 -18.89 -35.28 -9.75
N GLN A 39 -19.07 -34.73 -8.55
CA GLN A 39 -19.58 -33.37 -8.37
C GLN A 39 -18.54 -32.37 -8.88
N ALA A 40 -18.92 -31.51 -9.83
CA ALA A 40 -18.05 -30.45 -10.33
C ALA A 40 -17.71 -29.48 -9.19
N ARG A 41 -16.42 -29.12 -9.07
CA ARG A 41 -15.96 -28.16 -8.07
C ARG A 41 -16.64 -26.80 -8.31
N PRO A 42 -17.09 -26.10 -7.26
CA PRO A 42 -17.67 -24.78 -7.43
C PRO A 42 -16.64 -23.81 -8.05
N PRO A 43 -17.10 -22.80 -8.79
CA PRO A 43 -16.20 -21.80 -9.38
C PRO A 43 -15.41 -21.07 -8.28
N MET A 44 -14.16 -20.74 -8.58
CA MET A 44 -13.28 -20.01 -7.67
C MET A 44 -13.86 -18.63 -7.34
N HIS A 45 -13.88 -18.27 -6.05
CA HIS A 45 -14.35 -16.98 -5.58
C HIS A 45 -13.53 -15.82 -6.19
N LYS A 46 -14.22 -14.84 -6.79
CA LYS A 46 -13.61 -13.59 -7.29
C LYS A 46 -13.99 -12.46 -6.34
N SER A 47 -12.99 -11.74 -5.82
CA SER A 47 -13.22 -10.61 -4.92
C SER A 47 -13.93 -9.46 -5.64
N GLN A 48 -14.63 -8.61 -4.89
CA GLN A 48 -15.24 -7.38 -5.43
C GLN A 48 -14.20 -6.30 -5.81
N HIS A 49 -12.93 -6.53 -5.47
CA HIS A 49 -11.87 -5.55 -5.67
C HIS A 49 -11.20 -5.78 -7.03
N PRO A 50 -11.02 -4.72 -7.83
CA PRO A 50 -10.36 -4.86 -9.12
C PRO A 50 -8.89 -5.26 -8.91
N GLY A 51 -8.45 -6.33 -9.58
CA GLY A 51 -7.06 -6.82 -9.49
C GLY A 51 -6.05 -5.91 -10.19
N THR A 52 -6.48 -5.12 -11.18
CA THR A 52 -5.64 -4.12 -11.85
C THR A 52 -5.96 -2.74 -11.30
N VAL A 53 -4.94 -2.06 -10.80
CA VAL A 53 -5.07 -0.74 -10.18
C VAL A 53 -4.25 0.28 -10.97
N ASP A 54 -4.84 1.45 -11.19
CA ASP A 54 -4.15 2.58 -11.82
C ASP A 54 -3.07 3.14 -10.86
N PRO A 55 -1.80 3.29 -11.31
CA PRO A 55 -0.75 3.92 -10.50
C PRO A 55 -1.11 5.32 -9.99
N ALA A 56 -2.02 6.05 -10.66
CA ALA A 56 -2.52 7.35 -10.20
C ALA A 56 -3.14 7.30 -8.79
N LYS A 57 -3.72 6.17 -8.40
CA LYS A 57 -4.30 5.98 -7.07
C LYS A 57 -3.25 5.93 -5.96
N PHE A 58 -1.98 5.72 -6.30
CA PHE A 58 -0.84 5.69 -5.38
C PHE A 58 0.06 6.92 -5.51
N GLY A 59 -0.41 7.99 -6.15
CA GLY A 59 0.37 9.22 -6.35
C GLY A 59 1.44 9.14 -7.45
N LEU A 60 1.45 8.07 -8.25
CA LEU A 60 2.32 7.95 -9.42
C LEU A 60 1.64 8.54 -10.67
N GLY A 61 2.45 9.06 -11.60
CA GLY A 61 1.95 9.66 -12.84
C GLY A 61 1.25 8.67 -13.79
N PRO A 62 0.59 9.18 -14.85
CA PRO A 62 -0.13 8.36 -15.81
C PRO A 62 0.80 7.40 -16.57
N ARG A 63 0.29 6.21 -16.89
CA ARG A 63 1.03 5.22 -17.69
C ARG A 63 1.23 5.75 -19.11
N ARG A 64 2.48 5.76 -19.57
CA ARG A 64 2.87 6.10 -20.94
C ARG A 64 3.66 4.94 -21.53
N ALA A 65 3.33 4.53 -22.76
CA ALA A 65 3.89 3.31 -23.35
C ALA A 65 5.42 3.35 -23.54
N THR A 66 5.97 4.47 -24.02
CA THR A 66 7.40 4.57 -24.39
C THR A 66 8.07 5.82 -23.82
N ALA A 67 7.69 6.25 -22.62
CA ALA A 67 8.21 7.48 -22.03
C ALA A 67 9.68 7.38 -21.57
N THR A 68 10.09 6.23 -21.01
CA THR A 68 11.43 6.07 -20.40
C THR A 68 12.51 5.75 -21.42
N PHE A 69 12.24 4.84 -22.36
CA PHE A 69 13.24 4.32 -23.32
C PHE A 69 12.97 4.71 -24.76
N GLY A 70 11.89 5.46 -25.04
CA GLY A 70 11.50 5.78 -26.41
C GLY A 70 11.06 4.56 -27.21
N ARG A 71 11.00 4.73 -28.53
CA ARG A 71 10.70 3.65 -29.49
C ARG A 71 12.00 2.94 -29.90
N ALA A 72 11.90 1.72 -30.41
CA ALA A 72 13.07 0.98 -30.86
C ALA A 72 13.78 1.70 -32.03
N PRO A 73 15.11 1.59 -32.14
CA PRO A 73 15.85 2.12 -33.28
C PRO A 73 15.28 1.57 -34.59
N GLY A 74 14.79 2.45 -35.47
CA GLY A 74 14.18 2.08 -36.75
C GLY A 74 12.65 2.03 -36.77
N ASP A 75 11.96 2.20 -35.63
CA ASP A 75 10.49 2.37 -35.61
C ASP A 75 10.05 3.75 -36.13
N VAL A 76 10.91 4.76 -35.99
CA VAL A 76 10.67 6.13 -36.45
C VAL A 76 11.45 6.35 -37.73
N LYS A 77 10.88 5.90 -38.86
CA LYS A 77 11.44 6.15 -40.20
C LYS A 77 10.67 7.27 -40.88
N PRO A 78 11.34 8.15 -41.64
CA PRO A 78 10.65 9.13 -42.45
C PRO A 78 9.90 8.40 -43.57
N GLU A 79 8.57 8.38 -43.49
CA GLU A 79 7.71 7.84 -44.54
C GLU A 79 7.09 8.99 -45.32
N THR A 80 7.22 8.95 -46.66
CA THR A 80 6.68 9.96 -47.57
C THR A 80 5.15 10.02 -47.56
N SER A 81 4.48 8.97 -47.07
CA SER A 81 3.02 8.86 -46.94
C SER A 81 2.47 9.47 -45.64
N LYS A 82 3.30 9.63 -44.60
CA LYS A 82 2.90 10.09 -43.26
C LYS A 82 3.27 11.56 -43.03
N PHE A 83 2.89 12.43 -43.97
CA PHE A 83 3.07 13.88 -43.85
C PHE A 83 1.86 14.53 -43.16
N LEU A 84 2.10 15.68 -42.53
CA LEU A 84 1.07 16.48 -41.85
C LEU A 84 0.07 17.02 -42.90
N LYS A 85 -1.23 16.75 -42.74
CA LYS A 85 -2.27 17.22 -43.65
C LYS A 85 -2.92 18.50 -43.12
N LYS A 86 -3.68 19.22 -43.95
CA LYS A 86 -4.44 20.39 -43.48
C LYS A 86 -5.35 20.00 -42.31
N ASN A 87 -5.38 20.83 -41.26
CA ASN A 87 -6.16 20.64 -40.03
C ASN A 87 -5.74 19.44 -39.14
N THR A 88 -4.63 18.75 -39.41
CA THR A 88 -4.12 17.76 -38.45
C THR A 88 -3.52 18.45 -37.22
N GLY A 89 -3.97 18.05 -36.03
CA GLY A 89 -3.56 18.67 -34.76
C GLY A 89 -4.47 19.82 -34.30
N VAL A 90 -5.46 20.22 -35.09
CA VAL A 90 -6.51 21.13 -34.63
C VAL A 90 -7.46 20.36 -33.73
N LEU A 91 -7.72 20.88 -32.53
CA LEU A 91 -8.75 20.36 -31.65
C LEU A 91 -10.10 20.64 -32.32
N ASN A 92 -10.70 19.60 -32.90
CA ASN A 92 -12.07 19.69 -33.40
C ASN A 92 -12.97 19.89 -32.18
N ALA A 93 -13.33 21.12 -31.89
CA ALA A 93 -14.47 21.40 -31.03
C ALA A 93 -15.66 20.75 -31.72
N THR A 94 -16.17 19.66 -31.14
CA THR A 94 -17.45 19.10 -31.55
C THR A 94 -18.43 20.25 -31.48
N ALA A 95 -18.95 20.69 -32.63
CA ALA A 95 -20.02 21.66 -32.66
C ALA A 95 -21.06 21.20 -31.64
N ASN A 96 -21.44 22.08 -30.73
CA ASN A 96 -22.49 21.85 -29.73
C ASN A 96 -23.78 21.49 -30.48
N THR A 97 -23.90 20.25 -30.93
CA THR A 97 -25.17 19.60 -31.10
C THR A 97 -25.62 19.42 -29.67
N LEU A 98 -26.55 20.27 -29.27
CA LEU A 98 -27.34 20.16 -28.05
C LEU A 98 -28.19 18.87 -28.16
N SER A 99 -27.51 17.73 -28.30
CA SER A 99 -28.09 16.41 -28.15
C SER A 99 -28.24 16.21 -26.66
N ASP A 100 -29.46 16.57 -26.27
CA ASP A 100 -30.25 15.99 -25.21
C ASP A 100 -29.61 14.82 -24.45
N SER A 101 -29.66 14.92 -23.12
CA SER A 101 -29.44 13.80 -22.19
C SER A 101 -28.01 13.30 -21.98
N PHE A 102 -27.02 14.19 -21.85
CA PHE A 102 -26.02 13.95 -20.81
C PHE A 102 -26.59 14.47 -19.50
N GLU A 103 -26.96 13.56 -18.59
CA GLU A 103 -27.18 13.85 -17.17
C GLU A 103 -25.87 14.35 -16.53
N ARG A 104 -25.37 15.52 -16.95
CA ARG A 104 -24.44 16.29 -16.15
C ARG A 104 -25.16 16.49 -14.84
N ARG A 105 -24.61 15.94 -13.74
CA ARG A 105 -25.14 16.13 -12.37
C ARG A 105 -25.67 17.55 -12.27
N ALA A 106 -27.01 17.68 -12.28
CA ALA A 106 -27.64 18.97 -12.32
C ALA A 106 -27.10 19.74 -11.12
N ARG A 107 -26.56 20.93 -11.37
CA ARG A 107 -25.95 21.72 -10.31
C ARG A 107 -27.06 22.02 -9.30
N VAL A 108 -27.06 21.32 -8.17
CA VAL A 108 -28.07 21.50 -7.13
C VAL A 108 -27.90 22.93 -6.62
N THR A 109 -28.83 23.81 -6.98
CA THR A 109 -28.83 25.19 -6.50
C THR A 109 -29.35 25.17 -5.07
N THR A 110 -28.45 25.27 -4.10
CA THR A 110 -28.82 25.33 -2.67
C THR A 110 -29.47 26.65 -2.26
N LYS A 111 -29.34 27.68 -3.10
CA LYS A 111 -29.94 29.00 -2.86
C LYS A 111 -31.34 29.06 -3.47
N PRO A 112 -32.34 29.63 -2.78
CA PRO A 112 -33.65 29.86 -3.36
C PRO A 112 -33.55 30.85 -4.53
N PRO A 113 -34.50 30.80 -5.49
CA PRO A 113 -34.54 31.75 -6.60
C PRO A 113 -34.78 33.18 -6.08
N VAL A 114 -34.27 34.16 -6.82
CA VAL A 114 -34.45 35.58 -6.49
C VAL A 114 -35.95 35.93 -6.61
N PRO A 115 -36.53 36.71 -5.67
CA PRO A 115 -37.92 37.16 -5.74
C PRO A 115 -38.23 37.83 -7.09
N LYS A 116 -39.44 37.57 -7.61
CA LYS A 116 -39.86 38.12 -8.90
C LYS A 116 -40.28 39.59 -8.75
N ALA A 117 -40.15 40.39 -9.81
CA ALA A 117 -40.55 41.80 -9.79
C ALA A 117 -42.05 42.02 -9.50
N THR A 118 -42.90 41.01 -9.75
CA THR A 118 -44.35 41.03 -9.45
C THR A 118 -44.68 40.66 -8.00
N GLU A 119 -43.73 40.08 -7.27
CA GLU A 119 -43.91 39.64 -5.89
C GLU A 119 -43.63 40.81 -4.94
N ARG A 120 -44.69 41.37 -4.36
CA ARG A 120 -44.55 42.44 -3.37
C ARG A 120 -44.19 41.80 -2.03
N PRO A 121 -43.14 42.26 -1.33
CA PRO A 121 -42.84 41.77 0.00
C PRO A 121 -44.03 42.03 0.92
N LEU A 122 -44.19 41.21 1.96
CA LEU A 122 -45.16 41.47 3.03
C LEU A 122 -44.82 42.81 3.71
N MET A 123 -45.44 43.88 3.23
CA MET A 123 -45.27 45.24 3.72
C MET A 123 -45.99 45.40 5.05
N GLY A 124 -45.37 46.10 6.01
CA GLY A 124 -46.01 46.40 7.29
C GLY A 124 -45.77 45.36 8.39
N LEU A 125 -44.81 44.46 8.23
CA LEU A 125 -44.31 43.58 9.30
C LEU A 125 -43.61 44.42 10.39
N ARG A 126 -44.39 45.12 11.20
CA ARG A 126 -43.92 45.88 12.35
C ARG A 126 -44.15 45.03 13.59
N SER A 127 -43.08 44.68 14.29
CA SER A 127 -43.22 44.08 15.62
C SER A 127 -43.72 45.16 16.59
N THR A 128 -44.71 44.82 17.41
CA THR A 128 -45.14 45.65 18.56
C THR A 128 -44.17 45.54 19.74
N LYS A 129 -43.05 44.80 19.59
CA LYS A 129 -42.02 44.66 20.62
C LYS A 129 -41.38 46.02 20.91
N ASN A 130 -41.44 46.44 22.17
CA ASN A 130 -40.68 47.60 22.62
C ASN A 130 -39.21 47.21 22.78
N PHE A 131 -38.40 47.54 21.79
CA PHE A 131 -36.96 47.22 21.76
C PHE A 131 -36.18 47.90 22.90
N ILE A 132 -36.64 49.04 23.42
CA ILE A 132 -35.97 49.72 24.53
C ILE A 132 -36.11 48.90 25.81
N ALA A 133 -37.35 48.50 26.14
CA ALA A 133 -37.63 47.67 27.31
C ALA A 133 -37.00 46.28 27.18
N ALA A 134 -37.07 45.66 26.00
CA ALA A 134 -36.50 44.35 25.76
C ALA A 134 -34.97 44.33 25.84
N ASN A 135 -34.28 45.29 25.22
CA ASN A 135 -32.82 45.37 25.29
C ASN A 135 -32.33 45.65 26.72
N ALA A 136 -33.08 46.46 27.48
CA ALA A 136 -32.79 46.70 28.89
C ALA A 136 -32.90 45.41 29.71
N ILE A 137 -33.99 44.66 29.55
CA ILE A 137 -34.18 43.37 30.25
C ILE A 137 -33.13 42.35 29.81
N GLU A 138 -32.85 42.23 28.50
CA GLU A 138 -31.85 41.31 27.97
C GLU A 138 -30.45 41.60 28.53
N THR A 139 -30.10 42.89 28.70
CA THR A 139 -28.81 43.30 29.29
C THR A 139 -28.76 43.04 30.80
N ILE A 140 -29.85 43.29 31.52
CA ILE A 140 -29.95 43.05 32.97
C ILE A 140 -29.88 41.55 33.29
N LEU A 141 -30.52 40.72 32.48
CA LEU A 141 -30.54 39.26 32.66
C LEU A 141 -29.31 38.56 32.07
N ALA A 142 -28.50 39.26 31.26
CA ALA A 142 -27.29 38.69 30.68
C ALA A 142 -26.31 38.29 31.77
N LYS A 143 -25.86 37.04 31.73
CA LYS A 143 -24.80 36.57 32.62
C LYS A 143 -23.51 37.31 32.25
N PRO A 144 -22.73 37.82 33.22
CA PRO A 144 -21.46 38.45 32.93
C PRO A 144 -20.53 37.45 32.22
N PRO A 145 -19.69 37.91 31.28
CA PRO A 145 -18.73 37.03 30.62
C PRO A 145 -17.86 36.36 31.67
N THR A 146 -17.86 35.03 31.69
CA THR A 146 -17.15 34.27 32.71
C THR A 146 -15.64 34.42 32.46
N ARG A 147 -14.96 35.23 33.28
CA ARG A 147 -13.50 35.27 33.31
C ARG A 147 -13.01 33.94 33.89
N ARG A 148 -12.53 33.06 33.03
CA ARG A 148 -11.91 31.81 33.44
C ARG A 148 -10.45 32.09 33.75
N GLU A 149 -10.13 32.18 35.03
CA GLU A 149 -8.74 32.14 35.46
C GLU A 149 -8.10 30.83 34.98
N PRO A 150 -6.82 30.83 34.57
CA PRO A 150 -6.14 29.62 34.15
C PRO A 150 -6.12 28.63 35.33
N ALA A 151 -6.74 27.47 35.13
CA ALA A 151 -6.79 26.44 36.17
C ALA A 151 -5.36 25.96 36.52
N PRO A 152 -5.02 25.78 37.80
CA PRO A 152 -3.71 25.28 38.18
C PRO A 152 -3.48 23.89 37.57
N ALA A 153 -2.29 23.66 37.00
CA ALA A 153 -1.97 22.40 36.33
C ALA A 153 -2.05 21.16 37.25
N THR A 154 -1.96 21.37 38.56
CA THR A 154 -2.10 20.37 39.63
C THR A 154 -3.54 19.91 39.84
N SER A 155 -4.53 20.68 39.39
CA SER A 155 -5.96 20.43 39.66
C SER A 155 -6.58 19.37 38.75
N LYS A 156 -5.76 18.64 37.99
CA LYS A 156 -6.22 17.55 37.11
C LYS A 156 -6.64 16.37 37.98
N LYS A 157 -7.78 15.76 37.66
CA LYS A 157 -8.34 14.61 38.40
C LYS A 157 -7.36 13.42 38.45
N ASP A 158 -6.59 13.24 37.39
CA ASP A 158 -5.63 12.14 37.24
C ASP A 158 -4.17 12.60 37.47
N TYR A 159 -3.96 13.72 38.16
CA TYR A 159 -2.61 14.19 38.50
C TYR A 159 -1.89 13.11 39.33
N GLY A 160 -0.70 12.71 38.88
CA GLY A 160 0.08 11.63 39.51
C GLY A 160 -0.37 10.21 39.16
N ARG A 161 -1.47 10.02 38.41
CA ARG A 161 -1.90 8.72 37.91
C ARG A 161 -1.33 8.47 36.51
N VAL A 162 -0.81 7.26 36.28
CA VAL A 162 -0.38 6.84 34.94
C VAL A 162 -1.62 6.66 34.05
N PRO A 163 -1.71 7.33 32.90
CA PRO A 163 -2.82 7.17 31.97
C PRO A 163 -2.98 5.72 31.46
N ASP A 164 -4.22 5.27 31.33
CA ASP A 164 -4.54 3.88 31.00
C ASP A 164 -4.00 3.45 29.61
N TYR A 165 -3.93 4.39 28.65
CA TYR A 165 -3.39 4.12 27.31
C TYR A 165 -1.91 3.71 27.32
N LEU A 166 -1.12 4.13 28.32
CA LEU A 166 0.28 3.71 28.43
C LEU A 166 0.39 2.23 28.80
N ARG A 167 -0.59 1.68 29.51
CA ARG A 167 -0.64 0.24 29.83
C ARG A 167 -0.94 -0.58 28.58
N SER A 168 -1.87 -0.13 27.73
CA SER A 168 -2.16 -0.80 26.46
C SER A 168 -0.97 -0.74 25.49
N ILE A 169 -0.27 0.40 25.42
CA ILE A 169 0.93 0.53 24.59
C ILE A 169 2.04 -0.40 25.07
N LYS A 170 2.29 -0.50 26.39
CA LYS A 170 3.29 -1.43 26.92
C LYS A 170 2.96 -2.89 26.57
N ALA A 171 1.70 -3.30 26.73
CA ALA A 171 1.25 -4.64 26.36
C ALA A 171 1.41 -4.92 24.86
N GLN A 172 1.17 -3.90 24.00
CA GLN A 172 1.39 -4.01 22.56
C GLN A 172 2.87 -4.19 22.22
N ILE A 173 3.76 -3.38 22.81
CA ILE A 173 5.21 -3.46 22.60
C ILE A 173 5.74 -4.82 23.06
N GLU A 174 5.29 -5.33 24.21
CA GLU A 174 5.68 -6.63 24.72
C GLU A 174 5.26 -7.76 23.77
N LYS A 175 4.02 -7.71 23.27
CA LYS A 175 3.52 -8.66 22.27
C LYS A 175 4.31 -8.61 20.96
N GLU A 176 4.64 -7.41 20.47
CA GLU A 176 5.42 -7.23 19.25
C GLU A 176 6.85 -7.75 19.42
N LYS A 177 7.50 -7.47 20.57
CA LYS A 177 8.82 -8.01 20.89
C LYS A 177 8.82 -9.54 20.93
N ALA A 178 7.82 -10.15 21.56
CA ALA A 178 7.70 -11.61 21.58
C ALA A 178 7.51 -12.20 20.17
N GLN A 179 6.79 -11.50 19.28
CA GLN A 179 6.65 -11.91 17.88
C GLN A 179 7.95 -11.78 17.10
N MET A 180 8.69 -10.68 17.28
CA MET A 180 10.00 -10.48 16.65
C MET A 180 11.01 -11.53 17.12
N GLU A 181 11.07 -11.81 18.42
CA GLU A 181 11.96 -12.83 18.98
C GLU A 181 11.63 -14.23 18.47
N ALA A 182 10.34 -14.57 18.36
CA ALA A 182 9.92 -15.86 17.78
C ALA A 182 10.34 -15.98 16.30
N TYR A 183 10.17 -14.91 15.51
CA TYR A 183 10.59 -14.88 14.11
C TYR A 183 12.11 -14.94 13.96
N GLU A 184 12.86 -14.19 14.77
CA GLU A 184 14.32 -14.21 14.76
C GLU A 184 14.86 -15.60 15.15
N ARG A 185 14.22 -16.26 16.12
CA ARG A 185 14.57 -17.63 16.51
C ARG A 185 14.32 -18.64 15.39
N GLU A 186 13.18 -18.56 14.70
CA GLU A 186 12.86 -19.41 13.55
C GLU A 186 13.85 -19.20 12.39
N GLN A 187 14.26 -17.96 12.14
CA GLN A 187 15.28 -17.62 11.15
C GLN A 187 16.67 -18.11 11.57
N GLN A 188 17.04 -18.01 12.84
CA GLN A 188 18.30 -18.54 13.36
C GLN A 188 18.36 -20.07 13.27
N ASP A 189 17.27 -20.77 13.59
CA ASP A 189 17.21 -22.22 13.47
C ASP A 189 17.24 -22.68 12.00
N SER A 190 16.62 -21.91 11.08
CA SER A 190 16.67 -22.16 9.64
C SER A 190 18.07 -21.90 9.04
N THR A 191 18.74 -20.82 9.45
CA THR A 191 20.10 -20.48 9.00
C THR A 191 21.16 -21.39 9.58
N ARG A 192 20.99 -21.89 10.82
CA ARG A 192 21.87 -22.91 11.41
C ARG A 192 21.93 -24.21 10.61
N GLY A 193 20.88 -24.55 9.86
CA GLY A 193 20.86 -25.72 8.99
C GLY A 193 21.57 -25.53 7.64
N SER A 194 21.76 -24.28 7.19
CA SER A 194 22.30 -23.93 5.84
C SER A 194 23.70 -23.33 5.87
N ALA A 195 24.24 -23.12 7.07
CA ALA A 195 25.50 -22.45 7.34
C ALA A 195 26.67 -23.46 7.40
N ARG A 196 27.52 -23.48 6.37
CA ARG A 196 28.79 -24.22 6.38
C ARG A 196 29.97 -23.25 6.53
N GLN A 197 31.03 -23.65 7.25
CA GLN A 197 32.28 -22.90 7.27
C GLN A 197 32.96 -22.97 5.90
N MET A 198 33.32 -21.82 5.32
CA MET A 198 34.10 -21.75 4.07
C MET A 198 35.43 -22.47 4.26
N THR A 199 35.85 -23.28 3.28
CA THR A 199 37.17 -23.91 3.31
C THR A 199 38.27 -22.87 3.04
N GLU A 200 39.52 -23.18 3.41
CA GLU A 200 40.64 -22.25 3.17
C GLU A 200 40.87 -22.00 1.68
N ASP A 201 40.64 -23.01 0.83
CA ASP A 201 40.77 -22.91 -0.63
C ASP A 201 39.73 -21.96 -1.24
N GLU A 202 38.45 -22.10 -0.86
CA GLU A 202 37.36 -21.21 -1.31
C GLU A 202 37.60 -19.76 -0.88
N ARG A 203 38.15 -19.58 0.33
CA ARG A 203 38.52 -18.28 0.86
C ARG A 203 39.65 -17.64 0.04
N ASP A 204 40.67 -18.41 -0.32
CA ASP A 204 41.80 -17.91 -1.10
C ASP A 204 41.39 -17.58 -2.54
N GLU A 205 40.52 -18.37 -3.15
CA GLU A 205 39.92 -18.09 -4.45
C GLU A 205 39.11 -16.77 -4.42
N LEU A 206 38.20 -16.62 -3.46
CA LEU A 206 37.40 -15.41 -3.30
C LEU A 206 38.29 -14.18 -3.06
N LEU A 207 39.34 -14.32 -2.27
CA LEU A 207 40.29 -13.26 -1.98
C LEU A 207 41.09 -12.86 -3.23
N TYR A 208 41.45 -13.84 -4.07
CA TYR A 208 42.07 -13.57 -5.37
C TYR A 208 41.11 -12.81 -6.30
N GLU A 209 39.84 -13.22 -6.39
CA GLU A 209 38.83 -12.51 -7.19
C GLU A 209 38.62 -11.07 -6.73
N LEU A 210 38.53 -10.84 -5.41
CA LEU A 210 38.37 -9.51 -4.83
C LEU A 210 39.59 -8.62 -5.11
N LYS A 211 40.81 -9.16 -5.00
CA LYS A 211 42.03 -8.45 -5.38
C LYS A 211 42.07 -8.12 -6.87
N MET A 212 41.62 -9.03 -7.72
CA MET A 212 41.50 -8.79 -9.16
C MET A 212 40.48 -7.68 -9.47
N LYS A 213 39.35 -7.66 -8.78
CA LYS A 213 38.34 -6.60 -8.89
C LYS A 213 38.89 -5.25 -8.42
N TRP A 214 39.61 -5.23 -7.29
CA TRP A 214 40.28 -4.04 -6.79
C TRP A 214 41.32 -3.51 -7.80
N ALA A 215 42.14 -4.38 -8.38
CA ALA A 215 43.13 -3.99 -9.38
C ALA A 215 42.49 -3.40 -10.66
N LYS A 216 41.37 -3.97 -11.12
CA LYS A 216 40.60 -3.42 -12.26
C LYS A 216 40.05 -2.03 -11.95
N LEU A 217 39.47 -1.83 -10.77
CA LEU A 217 38.94 -0.53 -10.35
C LEU A 217 40.05 0.50 -10.15
N ASN A 218 41.16 0.12 -9.53
CA ASN A 218 42.31 1.00 -9.33
C ASN A 218 42.95 1.41 -10.67
N LYS A 219 43.01 0.50 -11.67
CA LYS A 219 43.41 0.85 -13.04
C LYS A 219 42.45 1.86 -13.67
N ALA A 220 41.13 1.70 -13.48
CA ALA A 220 40.13 2.64 -13.97
C ALA A 220 40.22 4.01 -13.27
N TYR A 221 40.55 4.02 -11.98
CA TYR A 221 40.80 5.23 -11.18
C TYR A 221 42.07 5.96 -11.66
N GLY A 222 43.18 5.24 -11.87
CA GLY A 222 44.42 5.80 -12.40
C GLY A 222 44.33 6.28 -13.86
N GLY A 223 43.35 5.77 -14.63
CA GLY A 223 43.04 6.23 -15.98
C GLY A 223 42.09 7.44 -16.05
N LEU A 224 41.69 8.01 -14.91
CA LEU A 224 40.86 9.21 -14.86
C LEU A 224 41.69 10.46 -15.23
N SER A 225 41.04 11.45 -15.85
CA SER A 225 41.68 12.74 -16.17
C SER A 225 42.12 13.46 -14.90
N PHE A 226 43.25 14.18 -14.98
CA PHE A 226 43.75 15.03 -13.90
C PHE A 226 42.82 16.21 -13.59
N SER A 227 42.15 16.77 -14.61
CA SER A 227 41.13 17.82 -14.45
C SER A 227 39.76 17.21 -14.09
N LEU A 228 39.23 17.60 -12.94
CA LEU A 228 37.95 17.13 -12.38
C LEU A 228 36.89 18.25 -12.34
N ASP A 229 36.95 19.18 -13.28
CA ASP A 229 36.11 20.40 -13.26
C ASP A 229 34.64 20.11 -13.60
N VAL A 230 34.35 18.97 -14.25
CA VAL A 230 32.99 18.54 -14.57
C VAL A 230 32.42 17.70 -13.42
N PRO A 231 31.23 18.05 -12.87
CA PRO A 231 30.62 17.30 -11.76
C PRO A 231 30.42 15.80 -12.03
N SER A 232 30.30 15.37 -13.29
CA SER A 232 30.21 13.97 -13.67
C SER A 232 31.54 13.21 -13.45
N HIS A 233 32.68 13.85 -13.69
CA HIS A 233 34.01 13.28 -13.44
C HIS A 233 34.27 13.14 -11.94
N GLN A 234 33.84 14.13 -11.14
CA GLN A 234 33.90 14.04 -9.67
C GLN A 234 33.05 12.88 -9.13
N ARG A 235 31.79 12.74 -9.56
CA ARG A 235 30.94 11.61 -9.12
C ARG A 235 31.51 10.25 -9.51
N ARG A 236 32.10 10.15 -10.70
CA ARG A 236 32.74 8.91 -11.16
C ARG A 236 33.95 8.57 -10.27
N LYS A 237 34.76 9.56 -9.89
CA LYS A 237 35.88 9.40 -8.95
C LYS A 237 35.38 8.91 -7.59
N GLU A 238 34.40 9.60 -7.01
CA GLU A 238 33.82 9.26 -5.70
C GLU A 238 33.23 7.84 -5.69
N SER A 239 32.58 7.41 -6.76
CA SER A 239 32.06 6.05 -6.90
C SER A 239 33.18 5.00 -6.91
N LEU A 240 34.25 5.25 -7.68
CA LEU A 240 35.41 4.35 -7.75
C LEU A 240 36.12 4.26 -6.40
N GLU A 241 36.30 5.39 -5.71
CA GLU A 241 36.89 5.43 -4.37
C GLU A 241 36.03 4.67 -3.35
N LYS A 242 34.72 4.89 -3.37
CA LYS A 242 33.79 4.20 -2.46
C LYS A 242 33.86 2.67 -2.66
N GLU A 243 33.80 2.19 -3.89
CA GLU A 243 33.92 0.76 -4.20
C GLU A 243 35.30 0.21 -3.81
N MET A 244 36.37 0.98 -4.04
CA MET A 244 37.73 0.59 -3.64
C MET A 244 37.85 0.45 -2.12
N THR A 245 37.35 1.43 -1.35
CA THR A 245 37.37 1.36 0.13
C THR A 245 36.51 0.22 0.68
N GLN A 246 35.43 -0.13 -0.01
CA GLN A 246 34.61 -1.28 0.37
C GLN A 246 35.37 -2.59 0.14
N LEU A 247 35.97 -2.77 -1.03
CA LEU A 247 36.80 -3.95 -1.31
C LEU A 247 37.99 -4.07 -0.35
N GLU A 248 38.62 -2.97 0.04
CA GLU A 248 39.70 -2.99 1.04
C GLU A 248 39.21 -3.49 2.41
N LYS A 249 38.02 -3.07 2.83
CA LYS A 249 37.39 -3.57 4.07
C LYS A 249 37.06 -5.06 3.96
N ASP A 250 36.48 -5.47 2.84
CA ASP A 250 36.09 -6.86 2.60
C ASP A 250 37.32 -7.77 2.56
N ILE A 251 38.38 -7.37 1.84
CA ILE A 251 39.67 -8.08 1.81
C ILE A 251 40.27 -8.16 3.22
N LYS A 252 40.27 -7.06 3.99
CA LYS A 252 40.78 -7.06 5.36
C LYS A 252 39.99 -7.98 6.28
N SER A 253 38.66 -8.02 6.13
CA SER A 253 37.79 -8.91 6.90
C SER A 253 38.04 -10.38 6.56
N LEU A 254 38.20 -10.70 5.28
CA LEU A 254 38.50 -12.05 4.80
C LEU A 254 39.95 -12.47 5.09
N GLN A 255 40.90 -11.55 5.19
CA GLN A 255 42.28 -11.83 5.61
C GLN A 255 42.40 -12.04 7.12
N GLY A 256 41.48 -11.46 7.91
CA GLY A 256 41.41 -11.67 9.35
C GLY A 256 41.13 -13.12 9.74
N LYS A 257 41.35 -13.46 11.02
CA LYS A 257 41.06 -14.78 11.60
C LYS A 257 39.56 -15.00 11.85
N GLN A 258 38.69 -14.49 11.00
CA GLN A 258 37.24 -14.56 11.19
C GLN A 258 36.69 -15.75 10.39
N VAL A 259 35.93 -16.63 11.06
CA VAL A 259 35.27 -17.77 10.42
C VAL A 259 34.10 -17.24 9.59
N VAL A 260 34.21 -17.32 8.27
CA VAL A 260 33.18 -16.88 7.33
C VAL A 260 32.24 -18.05 7.08
N VAL A 261 30.96 -17.83 7.35
CA VAL A 261 29.90 -18.81 7.17
C VAL A 261 29.25 -18.56 5.81
N VAL A 262 29.26 -19.57 4.94
CA VAL A 262 28.57 -19.54 3.65
C VAL A 262 27.17 -20.12 3.84
N GLU A 263 26.17 -19.33 3.45
CA GLU A 263 24.79 -19.81 3.32
C GLU A 263 24.67 -20.50 1.96
N GLU A 264 24.60 -21.83 1.96
CA GLU A 264 24.43 -22.61 0.74
C GLU A 264 22.98 -22.42 0.26
N GLN A 265 22.75 -21.47 -0.65
CA GLN A 265 21.44 -21.34 -1.30
C GLN A 265 21.19 -22.60 -2.11
N ALA A 266 20.28 -23.44 -1.62
CA ALA A 266 19.78 -24.60 -2.35
C ALA A 266 19.37 -24.15 -3.76
N PRO A 267 19.85 -24.83 -4.83
CA PRO A 267 19.48 -24.46 -6.18
C PRO A 267 17.95 -24.56 -6.30
N GLY A 268 17.34 -23.42 -6.64
CA GLY A 268 15.89 -23.29 -6.77
C GLY A 268 15.31 -24.42 -7.63
N ARG A 269 14.31 -25.10 -7.09
CA ARG A 269 13.38 -25.93 -7.85
C ARG A 269 12.44 -25.08 -8.69
#